data_AF-A0A496X0T6-F1
#
_entry.id   AF-A0A496X0T6-F1
#
_cell.length_a   1.000
_cell.length_b   1.000
_cell.length_c   1.000
_cell.angle_alpha   90.00
_cell.angle_beta   90.00
_cell.angle_gamma   90.00
#
_symmetry.space_group_name_H-M   'P 1'
#
loop_
_entity.id
_entity.type
_entity.pdbx_description
1 polymer ?
#
loop_
_entity_poly.entity_id
_entity_poly.type
_entity_poly.pdbx_seq_one_letter_code
_entity_poly.pdbx_strand_id
1 'polypeptide(L)' 'MVETSDTARVGSPCISVCLLNEEDICCGCYRSAEEIRSWLMMLDPERKQVLARATERSKQGNPFAGD' A
#
# COMPACT_ATOMS: atom_id res chain seq x y z
N MET A 1 1.83 -25.49 0.08
CA MET A 1 1.58 -25.08 -1.32
C MET A 1 0.68 -23.85 -1.27
N VAL A 2 1.26 -22.66 -1.35
CA VAL A 2 0.51 -21.41 -1.56
C VAL A 2 1.13 -20.70 -2.74
N GLU A 3 0.78 -21.18 -3.93
CA GLU A 3 1.01 -20.48 -5.18
C GLU A 3 -0.28 -19.73 -5.51
N THR A 4 -0.29 -18.41 -5.33
CA THR A 4 -1.25 -17.55 -6.02
C THR A 4 -0.51 -16.36 -6.59
N SER A 5 -0.08 -16.60 -7.83
CA SER A 5 0.36 -15.68 -8.86
C SER A 5 -0.42 -14.36 -8.83
N ASP A 6 0.29 -13.29 -8.44
CA ASP A 6 -0.12 -11.90 -8.57
C ASP A 6 0.04 -11.48 -10.03
N THR A 7 -1.02 -11.56 -10.83
CA THR A 7 -1.02 -10.95 -12.16
C THR A 7 -2.44 -10.51 -12.52
N ALA A 8 -2.63 -9.18 -12.58
CA ALA A 8 -3.78 -8.45 -13.13
C ALA A 8 -5.07 -8.26 -12.29
N ARG A 9 -4.99 -8.31 -10.96
CA ARG A 9 -5.87 -7.51 -10.08
C ARG A 9 -5.05 -6.41 -9.45
N VAL A 10 -5.66 -5.30 -9.03
CA VAL A 10 -4.96 -4.27 -8.26
C VAL A 10 -4.44 -4.93 -6.97
N GLY A 11 -3.19 -5.42 -7.03
CA GLY A 11 -2.55 -6.19 -5.98
C GLY A 11 -2.32 -5.32 -4.76
N SER A 12 -2.31 -5.95 -3.58
CA SER A 12 -1.92 -5.21 -2.38
C SER A 12 -0.43 -4.87 -2.51
N PRO A 13 -0.01 -3.59 -2.42
CA PRO A 13 1.40 -3.19 -2.44
C PRO A 13 2.11 -3.55 -1.12
N CYS A 14 1.63 -4.59 -0.43
CA CYS A 14 2.10 -4.99 0.88
C CYS A 14 3.37 -5.80 0.73
N ILE A 15 4.47 -5.29 1.25
CA ILE A 15 5.78 -5.97 1.29
C ILE A 15 5.92 -6.91 2.50
N SER A 16 4.81 -7.33 3.11
CA SER A 16 4.77 -8.11 4.36
C SER A 16 5.48 -7.44 5.56
N VAL A 17 5.65 -6.11 5.49
CA VAL A 17 6.14 -5.28 6.60
C VAL A 17 4.98 -4.42 7.08
N CYS A 18 4.57 -4.63 8.34
CA CYS A 18 3.52 -3.86 8.99
C CYS A 18 4.13 -3.06 10.14
N LEU A 19 4.61 -1.86 9.83
CA LEU A 19 5.18 -0.93 10.79
C LEU A 19 4.45 0.39 10.65
N LEU A 20 3.52 0.69 11.55
CA LEU A 20 2.77 1.95 11.55
C LEU A 20 3.58 3.04 12.27
N ASN A 21 3.61 4.24 11.70
CA ASN A 21 4.16 5.43 12.35
C ASN A 21 3.10 6.10 13.25
N GLU A 22 3.47 7.24 13.87
CA GLU A 22 2.58 8.02 14.74
C GLU A 22 1.34 8.60 14.02
N GLU A 23 1.34 8.62 12.69
CA GLU A 23 0.23 9.08 11.85
C GLU A 23 -0.60 7.90 11.30
N ASP A 24 -0.46 6.70 11.86
CA ASP A 24 -1.10 5.47 11.40
C ASP A 24 -0.76 5.13 9.93
N ILE A 25 0.39 5.57 9.42
CA ILE A 25 0.89 5.24 8.08
C ILE A 25 1.91 4.12 8.19
N CYS A 26 1.73 3.07 7.38
CA CYS A 26 2.68 1.97 7.29
C CYS A 26 3.98 2.44 6.62
N CYS A 27 5.12 2.38 7.29
CA CYS A 27 6.42 2.72 6.74
C CYS A 27 6.87 1.80 5.59
N GLY A 28 6.28 0.60 5.45
CA GLY A 28 6.61 -0.34 4.39
C GLY A 28 5.83 -0.09 3.09
N CYS A 29 4.50 -0.07 3.18
CA CYS A 29 3.61 0.09 2.02
C CYS A 29 3.03 1.51 1.87
N TYR A 30 3.35 2.43 2.78
CA TYR A 30 2.94 3.84 2.78
C TYR A 30 1.42 4.08 2.74
N ARG A 31 0.64 3.08 3.14
CA ARG A 31 -0.82 3.14 3.30
C ARG A 31 -1.18 3.46 4.74
N SER A 32 -2.29 4.14 4.97
CA SER A 32 -2.81 4.29 6.33
C SER A 32 -3.43 3.00 6.85
N ALA A 33 -3.46 2.83 8.17
CA ALA A 33 -4.16 1.73 8.84
C ALA A 33 -5.63 1.67 8.42
N GLU A 34 -6.27 2.83 8.24
CA GLU A 34 -7.64 2.95 7.75
C GLU A 34 -7.82 2.48 6.30
N GLU A 35 -6.83 2.73 5.44
CA GLU A 35 -6.82 2.25 4.07
C GLU A 35 -6.56 0.73 4.01
N ILE A 36 -5.70 0.21 4.89
CA ILE A 36 -5.40 -1.22 5.00
C ILE A 36 -6.63 -2.00 5.48
N ARG A 37 -7.34 -1.54 6.52
CA ARG A 37 -8.57 -2.19 7.00
C ARG A 37 -9.69 -2.18 5.94
N SER A 38 -9.81 -1.08 5.20
CA SER A 38 -10.87 -0.91 4.20
C SER A 38 -10.53 -1.56 2.86
N TRP A 39 -9.27 -1.97 2.63
CA TRP A 39 -8.79 -2.56 1.38
C TRP A 39 -9.63 -3.75 0.90
N LEU A 40 -10.05 -4.62 1.83
CA LEU A 40 -10.88 -5.78 1.55
C LEU A 40 -12.30 -5.39 1.10
N MET A 41 -12.79 -4.22 1.52
CA MET A 41 -14.13 -3.71 1.23
C MET A 41 -14.17 -2.71 0.06
N MET A 42 -13.03 -2.11 -0.29
CA MET A 42 -12.90 -1.12 -1.37
C MET A 42 -13.04 -1.73 -2.77
N LEU A 43 -13.63 -0.97 -3.69
CA LEU A 43 -13.67 -1.32 -5.12
C LEU A 43 -12.38 -0.91 -5.85
N ASP A 44 -12.12 -1.50 -7.02
CA ASP A 44 -10.97 -1.19 -7.87
C ASP A 44 -10.64 0.31 -8.08
N PRO A 45 -11.61 1.23 -8.31
CA PRO A 45 -11.30 2.66 -8.42
C PRO A 45 -10.77 3.28 -7.13
N GLU A 46 -11.35 2.93 -5.97
CA GLU A 46 -10.85 3.38 -4.67
C GLU A 46 -9.48 2.80 -4.38
N ARG A 47 -9.28 1.52 -4.69
CA ARG A 47 -8.01 0.84 -4.52
C ARG A 47 -6.87 1.54 -5.28
N LYS A 48 -7.15 2.00 -6.51
CA LYS A 48 -6.20 2.78 -7.32
C LYS A 48 -5.89 4.14 -6.71
N GLN A 49 -6.89 4.85 -6.18
CA GLN A 49 -6.65 6.13 -5.50
C GLN A 49 -5.77 5.97 -4.26
N VAL A 50 -6.05 4.96 -3.44
CA VAL A 50 -5.23 4.65 -2.26
C VAL A 50 -3.80 4.30 -2.67
N LEU A 51 -3.62 3.51 -3.73
CA LEU A 51 -2.29 3.20 -4.28
C LEU A 51 -1.54 4.44 -4.78
N ALA A 52 -2.23 5.34 -5.48
CA ALA A 52 -1.64 6.60 -5.94
C ALA A 52 -1.14 7.42 -4.75
N ARG A 53 -1.99 7.61 -3.72
CA ARG A 53 -1.62 8.32 -2.48
C ARG A 53 -0.47 7.66 -1.75
N ALA A 54 -0.48 6.33 -1.61
CA ALA A 54 0.60 5.58 -1.00
C ALA A 54 1.91 5.73 -1.77
N THR A 55 1.84 5.73 -3.11
CA THR A 55 3.01 5.97 -3.98
C THR A 55 3.54 7.39 -3.81
N GLU A 56 2.67 8.40 -3.74
CA GLU A 56 3.06 9.79 -3.50
C GLU A 56 3.70 9.99 -2.14
N ARG A 57 3.20 9.30 -1.10
CA ARG A 57 3.80 9.28 0.24
C ARG A 57 5.15 8.58 0.24
N SER A 58 5.27 7.45 -0.45
CA SER A 58 6.53 6.73 -0.61
C SER A 58 7.59 7.61 -1.24
N LYS A 59 7.25 8.37 -2.29
CA LYS A 59 8.16 9.34 -2.93
C LYS A 59 8.60 10.48 -2.01
N GLN A 60 7.74 10.92 -1.08
CA GLN A 60 8.06 11.98 -0.13
C GLN A 60 8.86 11.49 1.08
N GLY A 61 8.58 10.26 1.56
CA GLY A 61 9.18 9.69 2.75
C GLY A 61 10.41 8.81 2.51
N ASN A 62 10.71 8.44 1.27
CA ASN A 62 11.87 7.63 0.93
C ASN A 62 12.95 8.49 0.24
N PRO A 63 14.07 8.83 0.92
CA PRO A 63 15.21 9.48 0.28
C PRO A 63 15.89 8.62 -0.79
N PHE A 64 15.49 7.34 -0.94
CA PHE A 64 15.98 6.39 -1.93
C PHE A 64 14.97 6.07 -3.04
N ALA A 65 13.84 6.79 -3.17
CA ALA A 65 12.87 6.58 -4.26
C ALA A 65 13.34 7.16 -5.61
N GLY A 66 14.65 7.08 -5.87
CA GLY A 66 15.29 7.43 -7.13
C GLY A 66 16.00 6.21 -7.71
N ASP A 67 15.53 5.84 -8.91
CA ASP A 67 15.93 4.75 -9.82
C ASP A 67 15.38 3.34 -9.53
#